data_AF-A0AA39IUE8-F1
#
_entry.id   AF-A0AA39IUE8-F1
#
_cell.length_a   1.000
_cell.length_b   1.000
_cell.length_c   1.000
_cell.angle_alpha   90.00
_cell.angle_beta   90.00
_cell.angle_gamma   90.00
#
_symmetry.space_group_name_H-M   'P 1'
#
loop_
_entity.id
_entity.type
_entity.pdbx_description
1 polymer ?
#
loop_
_entity_poly.entity_id
_entity_poly.type
_entity_poly.pdbx_seq_one_letter_code
_entity_poly.pdbx_strand_id
1 'polypeptide(L)'
;MKSLFSISTEKVVTEYHPIDFCSLPRQVRRNLNFQSFKRYFGQFPAIPDDCFIFRKKDSSINVDKTFAKAKNVMDPMVMFSYYLASGDLKAMETMWNEFDELQRMAIRACDEQLIKFLLDLFEKRPPNPTWQMRELYVDARRRGYFSLSHMFFRKCPVNQRAVILLSELKYLVAAKLTREHWVICCRHLSRILKSKNFTMDFALLKNNGKDVLKNLIRANFSKYRRLPKECRIPEVEALIKSENLGSIKFLRCQHNPVSLTI
;
A
#
# COMPACT_ATOMS: atom_id res chain seq x y z
N MET A 1 3.47 -20.41 27.03
CA MET A 1 4.75 -20.87 26.45
C MET A 1 4.73 -20.60 24.94
N LYS A 2 5.65 -19.77 24.43
CA LYS A 2 5.83 -19.62 22.97
C LYS A 2 6.44 -20.92 22.45
N SER A 3 5.83 -21.52 21.44
CA SER A 3 6.36 -22.73 20.78
C SER A 3 7.78 -22.46 20.26
N LEU A 4 8.69 -23.43 20.35
CA LEU A 4 10.01 -23.36 19.72
C LEU A 4 9.91 -22.95 18.25
N PHE A 5 8.87 -23.40 17.54
CA PHE A 5 8.59 -22.99 16.17
C PHE A 5 8.30 -21.50 16.03
N SER A 6 7.63 -20.85 16.99
CA SER A 6 7.34 -19.41 16.91
C SER A 6 8.63 -18.60 17.01
N ILE A 7 9.55 -19.01 17.89
CA ILE A 7 10.87 -18.40 18.11
C ILE A 7 11.75 -18.58 16.86
N SER A 8 11.76 -19.77 16.27
CA SER A 8 12.49 -20.05 15.02
C SER A 8 11.95 -19.24 13.83
N THR A 9 10.61 -19.11 13.68
CA THR A 9 10.04 -18.26 12.62
C THR A 9 10.37 -16.80 12.79
N GLU A 10 10.40 -16.29 14.02
CA GLU A 10 10.74 -14.89 14.29
C GLU A 10 12.18 -14.60 13.85
N LYS A 11 13.13 -15.48 14.21
CA LYS A 11 14.53 -15.41 13.76
C LYS A 11 14.71 -15.50 12.25
N VAL A 12 14.00 -16.43 11.59
CA VAL A 12 14.05 -16.58 10.12
C VAL A 12 13.53 -15.33 9.40
N VAL A 13 12.47 -14.71 9.91
CA VAL A 13 11.92 -13.46 9.36
C VAL A 13 12.88 -12.28 9.58
N THR A 14 13.61 -12.25 10.69
CA THR A 14 14.56 -11.18 10.98
C THR A 14 15.89 -11.31 10.22
N GLU A 15 16.36 -12.53 9.96
CA GLU A 15 17.71 -12.78 9.40
C GLU A 15 17.74 -12.92 7.86
N TYR A 16 16.59 -12.93 7.17
CA TYR A 16 16.48 -12.82 5.70
C TYR A 16 17.40 -13.76 4.89
N HIS A 17 17.58 -15.01 5.33
CA HIS A 17 18.11 -16.03 4.43
C HIS A 17 17.13 -16.29 3.28
N PRO A 18 17.59 -16.41 2.02
CA PRO A 18 16.76 -16.77 0.89
C PRO A 18 16.34 -18.24 1.02
N ILE A 19 15.38 -18.48 1.90
CA ILE A 19 14.79 -19.79 2.10
C ILE A 19 13.67 -19.94 1.08
N ASP A 20 13.71 -21.01 0.30
CA ASP A 20 12.59 -21.37 -0.56
C ASP A 20 11.36 -21.61 0.33
N PHE A 21 10.39 -20.69 0.26
CA PHE A 21 9.16 -20.76 1.04
C PHE A 21 8.41 -22.08 0.81
N CYS A 22 8.53 -22.68 -0.38
CA CYS A 22 7.87 -23.95 -0.71
C CYS A 22 8.50 -25.15 0.02
N SER A 23 9.77 -25.06 0.38
CA SER A 23 10.50 -26.09 1.13
C SER A 23 10.17 -26.10 2.63
N LEU A 24 9.54 -25.04 3.15
CA LEU A 24 9.21 -24.93 4.56
C LEU A 24 8.08 -25.90 4.98
N PRO A 25 8.17 -26.49 6.20
CA PRO A 25 7.09 -27.29 6.77
C PRO A 25 5.76 -26.54 6.76
N ARG A 26 4.67 -27.27 6.57
CA ARG A 26 3.32 -26.70 6.40
C ARG A 26 2.94 -25.77 7.56
N GLN A 27 3.24 -26.16 8.79
CA GLN A 27 2.97 -25.39 10.01
C GLN A 27 3.77 -24.08 10.05
N VAL A 28 5.04 -24.12 9.65
CA VAL A 28 5.89 -22.92 9.56
C VAL A 28 5.30 -21.93 8.54
N ARG A 29 4.91 -22.40 7.36
CA ARG A 29 4.24 -21.56 6.34
C ARG A 29 2.95 -20.93 6.86
N ARG A 30 2.11 -21.69 7.57
CA ARG A 30 0.88 -21.16 8.17
C ARG A 30 1.19 -20.04 9.16
N ASN A 31 2.16 -20.24 10.05
CA ASN A 31 2.57 -19.22 11.01
C ASN A 31 3.11 -17.96 10.34
N LEU A 32 3.91 -18.10 9.28
CA LEU A 32 4.42 -16.95 8.51
C LEU A 32 3.29 -16.18 7.81
N ASN A 33 2.34 -16.88 7.20
CA ASN A 33 1.18 -16.27 6.55
C ASN A 33 0.28 -15.56 7.57
N PHE A 34 0.09 -16.17 8.74
CA PHE A 34 -0.65 -15.60 9.85
C PHE A 34 0.01 -14.34 10.42
N GLN A 35 1.33 -14.36 10.65
CA GLN A 35 2.07 -13.16 11.06
C GLN A 35 1.99 -12.07 9.99
N SER A 36 2.10 -12.42 8.71
CA SER A 36 1.98 -11.47 7.60
C SER A 36 0.59 -10.82 7.58
N PHE A 37 -0.46 -11.60 7.84
CA PHE A 37 -1.83 -11.09 7.96
C PHE A 37 -1.97 -10.16 9.16
N LYS A 38 -1.51 -10.57 10.35
CA LYS A 38 -1.54 -9.74 11.57
C LYS A 38 -0.76 -8.44 11.40
N ARG A 39 0.33 -8.43 10.64
CA ARG A 39 1.06 -7.20 10.30
C ARG A 39 0.27 -6.31 9.35
N TYR A 40 -0.38 -6.88 8.34
CA TYR A 40 -1.16 -6.10 7.36
C TYR A 40 -2.40 -5.45 7.98
N PHE A 41 -3.04 -6.13 8.93
CA PHE A 41 -4.25 -5.67 9.63
C PHE A 41 -3.99 -5.27 11.09
N GLY A 42 -2.75 -4.98 11.45
CA GLY A 42 -2.33 -4.81 12.85
C GLY A 42 -2.98 -3.64 13.58
N GLN A 43 -3.57 -2.69 12.84
CA GLN A 43 -4.35 -1.58 13.37
C GLN A 43 -5.77 -1.96 13.83
N PHE A 44 -6.22 -3.18 13.53
CA PHE A 44 -7.57 -3.64 13.88
C PHE A 44 -7.53 -4.68 15.01
N PRO A 45 -8.63 -4.82 15.78
CA PRO A 45 -8.78 -5.92 16.72
C PRO A 45 -8.50 -7.26 16.02
N ALA A 46 -7.70 -8.11 16.65
CA ALA A 46 -7.25 -9.36 16.03
C ALA A 46 -8.43 -10.29 15.74
N ILE A 47 -8.47 -10.83 14.51
CA ILE A 47 -9.38 -11.94 14.20
C ILE A 47 -9.05 -13.13 15.10
N PRO A 48 -10.04 -13.79 15.73
CA PRO A 48 -9.83 -15.01 16.50
C PRO A 48 -9.09 -16.09 15.69
N ASP A 49 -8.13 -16.77 16.31
CA ASP A 49 -7.26 -17.74 15.64
C ASP A 49 -8.04 -18.89 14.98
N ASP A 50 -9.17 -19.27 15.58
CA ASP A 50 -10.07 -20.32 15.08
C ASP A 50 -10.81 -19.92 13.78
N CYS A 51 -10.91 -18.63 13.48
CA CYS A 51 -11.52 -18.12 12.25
C CYS A 51 -10.64 -18.29 11.01
N PHE A 52 -9.33 -18.50 11.17
CA PHE A 52 -8.39 -18.56 10.05
C PHE A 52 -8.54 -19.85 9.24
N ILE A 53 -8.90 -19.69 7.97
CA ILE A 53 -9.03 -20.81 7.03
C ILE A 53 -7.85 -20.77 6.07
N PHE A 54 -7.00 -21.79 6.10
CA PHE A 54 -5.84 -21.91 5.22
C PHE A 54 -6.15 -22.76 3.99
N ARG A 55 -5.69 -22.32 2.81
CA ARG A 55 -5.76 -23.11 1.57
C ARG A 55 -4.89 -24.37 1.69
N LYS A 56 -5.37 -25.48 1.11
CA LYS A 56 -4.67 -26.78 1.22
C LYS A 56 -3.30 -26.78 0.53
N LYS A 57 -3.19 -26.15 -0.64
CA LYS A 57 -2.04 -26.25 -1.56
C LYS A 57 -0.79 -25.51 -1.07
N ASP A 58 -0.95 -24.26 -0.67
CA ASP A 58 0.14 -23.32 -0.37
C ASP A 58 0.15 -22.86 1.09
N SER A 59 -0.83 -23.30 1.88
CA SER A 59 -1.07 -22.84 3.25
C SER A 59 -1.25 -21.32 3.36
N SER A 60 -1.63 -20.63 2.27
CA SER A 60 -2.01 -19.22 2.32
C SER A 60 -3.36 -19.06 3.00
N ILE A 61 -3.58 -17.90 3.62
CA ILE A 61 -4.88 -17.59 4.23
C ILE A 61 -5.89 -17.38 3.12
N ASN A 62 -7.00 -18.12 3.21
CA ASN A 62 -8.19 -17.84 2.41
C ASN A 62 -8.93 -16.67 3.08
N VAL A 63 -8.64 -15.45 2.62
CA VAL A 63 -9.17 -14.21 3.21
C VAL A 63 -10.70 -14.23 3.19
N ASP A 64 -11.32 -14.54 2.05
CA ASP A 64 -12.77 -14.56 1.90
C ASP A 64 -13.44 -15.52 2.89
N LYS A 65 -12.92 -16.75 3.01
CA LYS A 65 -13.47 -17.73 3.98
C LYS A 65 -13.18 -17.34 5.43
N THR A 66 -12.01 -16.76 5.70
CA THR A 66 -11.65 -16.27 7.04
C THR A 66 -12.58 -15.13 7.45
N PHE A 67 -12.85 -14.18 6.56
CA PHE A 67 -13.74 -13.05 6.81
C PHE A 67 -15.20 -13.51 6.96
N ALA A 68 -15.65 -14.45 6.12
CA ALA A 68 -16.98 -15.03 6.27
C ALA A 68 -17.17 -15.73 7.62
N LYS A 69 -16.14 -16.43 8.12
CA LYS A 69 -16.18 -17.04 9.47
C LYS A 69 -16.11 -15.98 10.58
N ALA A 70 -15.21 -15.01 10.45
CA ALA A 70 -15.03 -13.92 11.41
C ALA A 70 -16.28 -13.03 11.55
N LYS A 71 -17.04 -12.82 10.46
CA LYS A 71 -18.31 -12.08 10.46
C LYS A 71 -19.31 -12.58 11.52
N ASN A 72 -19.28 -13.86 11.87
CA ASN A 72 -20.22 -14.46 12.82
C ASN A 72 -19.81 -14.32 14.29
N VAL A 73 -18.56 -13.91 14.57
CA VAL A 73 -18.01 -13.87 15.94
C VAL A 73 -17.42 -12.52 16.32
N MET A 74 -17.16 -11.66 15.34
CA MET A 74 -16.61 -10.33 15.56
C MET A 74 -17.69 -9.27 15.49
N ASP A 75 -17.43 -8.15 16.16
CA ASP A 75 -18.26 -6.95 16.05
C ASP A 75 -18.42 -6.53 14.56
N PRO A 76 -19.65 -6.26 14.09
CA PRO A 76 -19.91 -5.89 12.70
C PRO A 76 -19.15 -4.63 12.22
N MET A 77 -18.95 -3.64 13.10
CA MET A 77 -18.20 -2.41 12.78
C MET A 77 -16.71 -2.70 12.61
N VAL A 78 -16.17 -3.63 13.41
CA VAL A 78 -14.80 -4.11 13.26
C VAL A 78 -14.65 -4.83 11.92
N MET A 79 -15.59 -5.70 11.57
CA MET A 79 -15.57 -6.41 10.29
C MET A 79 -15.69 -5.46 9.09
N PHE A 80 -16.50 -4.40 9.19
CA PHE A 80 -16.58 -3.36 8.18
C PHE A 80 -15.22 -2.69 7.93
N SER A 81 -14.46 -2.44 9.01
CA SER A 81 -13.11 -1.88 8.92
C SER A 81 -12.13 -2.81 8.20
N TYR A 82 -12.24 -4.13 8.41
CA TYR A 82 -11.48 -5.13 7.64
C TYR A 82 -11.85 -5.11 6.15
N TYR A 83 -13.14 -5.05 5.82
CA TYR A 83 -13.59 -4.96 4.43
C TYR A 83 -13.13 -3.66 3.77
N LEU A 84 -13.20 -2.53 4.47
CA LEU A 84 -12.67 -1.24 4.04
C LEU A 84 -11.17 -1.32 3.72
N ALA A 85 -10.38 -1.89 4.61
CA ALA A 85 -8.93 -2.04 4.41
C ALA A 85 -8.56 -3.01 3.27
N SER A 86 -9.36 -4.06 3.07
CA SER A 86 -9.20 -5.01 1.96
C SER A 86 -9.66 -4.43 0.62
N GLY A 87 -10.53 -3.41 0.65
CA GLY A 87 -11.16 -2.80 -0.51
C GLY A 87 -12.29 -3.64 -1.13
N ASP A 88 -12.92 -4.50 -0.35
CA ASP A 88 -14.06 -5.32 -0.79
C ASP A 88 -15.36 -4.52 -0.73
N LEU A 89 -15.60 -3.72 -1.77
CA LEU A 89 -16.78 -2.84 -1.84
C LEU A 89 -18.11 -3.60 -1.78
N LYS A 90 -18.17 -4.82 -2.33
CA LYS A 90 -19.41 -5.60 -2.34
C LYS A 90 -19.76 -6.08 -0.94
N ALA A 91 -18.77 -6.58 -0.19
CA ALA A 91 -18.98 -6.97 1.19
C ALA A 91 -19.31 -5.76 2.08
N MET A 92 -18.66 -4.62 1.85
CA MET A 92 -18.99 -3.37 2.54
C MET A 92 -20.44 -2.92 2.29
N GLU A 93 -20.89 -2.89 1.03
CA GLU A 93 -22.25 -2.52 0.67
C GLU A 93 -23.28 -3.48 1.30
N THR A 94 -23.00 -4.78 1.25
CA THR A 94 -23.85 -5.80 1.88
C THR A 94 -23.99 -5.55 3.38
N MET A 95 -22.87 -5.33 4.06
CA MET A 95 -22.83 -5.06 5.50
C MET A 95 -23.50 -3.73 5.87
N TRP A 96 -23.31 -2.68 5.06
CA TRP A 96 -24.00 -1.41 5.21
C TRP A 96 -25.52 -1.56 5.21
N ASN A 97 -26.03 -2.40 4.30
CA ASN A 97 -27.46 -2.70 4.20
C ASN A 97 -27.98 -3.55 5.37
N GLU A 98 -27.12 -4.35 6.00
CA GLU A 98 -27.45 -5.15 7.20
C GLU A 98 -27.38 -4.36 8.52
N PHE A 99 -26.66 -3.24 8.55
CA PHE A 99 -26.54 -2.42 9.76
C PHE A 99 -27.87 -1.83 10.24
N ASP A 100 -28.03 -1.82 11.56
CA ASP A 100 -29.09 -1.05 12.21
C ASP A 100 -28.82 0.46 12.16
N GLU A 101 -29.80 1.26 12.56
CA GLU A 101 -29.68 2.72 12.46
C GLU A 101 -28.60 3.28 13.41
N LEU A 102 -28.38 2.67 14.58
CA LEU A 102 -27.35 3.12 15.52
C LEU A 102 -25.95 2.91 14.93
N GLN A 103 -25.71 1.74 14.33
CA GLN A 103 -24.46 1.41 13.63
C GLN A 103 -24.24 2.35 12.43
N ARG A 104 -25.27 2.59 11.61
CA ARG A 104 -25.17 3.53 10.48
C ARG A 104 -24.87 4.95 10.94
N MET A 105 -25.52 5.43 12.01
CA MET A 105 -25.24 6.73 12.60
C MET A 105 -23.79 6.82 13.11
N ALA A 106 -23.29 5.78 13.77
CA ALA A 106 -21.90 5.74 14.24
C ALA A 106 -20.89 5.86 13.10
N ILE A 107 -21.11 5.19 11.96
CA ILE A 107 -20.23 5.30 10.78
C ILE A 107 -20.38 6.66 10.10
N ARG A 108 -21.61 7.18 9.96
CA ARG A 108 -21.85 8.51 9.37
C ARG A 108 -21.22 9.64 10.19
N ALA A 109 -21.11 9.45 11.50
CA ALA A 109 -20.44 10.40 12.39
C ALA A 109 -18.92 10.44 12.17
N CYS A 110 -18.32 9.46 11.47
CA CYS A 110 -16.92 9.54 11.07
C CYS A 110 -16.73 10.68 10.06
N ASP A 111 -15.95 11.70 10.42
CA ASP A 111 -15.64 12.85 9.57
C ASP A 111 -14.57 12.55 8.50
N GLU A 112 -14.62 11.35 7.92
CA GLU A 112 -13.62 10.90 6.97
C GLU A 112 -14.16 11.00 5.55
N GLN A 113 -13.49 11.78 4.71
CA GLN A 113 -13.90 12.01 3.32
C GLN A 113 -14.06 10.70 2.54
N LEU A 114 -13.16 9.74 2.74
CA LEU A 114 -13.26 8.42 2.12
C LEU A 114 -14.50 7.64 2.57
N ILE A 115 -14.81 7.63 3.86
CA ILE A 115 -15.99 6.92 4.38
C ILE A 115 -17.25 7.56 3.83
N LYS A 116 -17.36 8.90 3.92
CA LYS A 116 -18.50 9.65 3.36
C LYS A 116 -18.74 9.34 1.89
N PHE A 117 -17.67 9.37 1.08
CA PHE A 117 -17.74 9.00 -0.34
C PHE A 117 -18.31 7.58 -0.55
N LEU A 118 -17.83 6.60 0.21
CA LEU A 118 -18.29 5.22 0.08
C LEU A 118 -19.75 5.04 0.52
N LEU A 119 -20.16 5.73 1.58
CA LEU A 119 -21.56 5.71 2.03
C LEU A 119 -22.49 6.32 0.99
N ASP A 120 -22.13 7.48 0.43
CA ASP A 120 -22.93 8.12 -0.61
C ASP A 120 -23.02 7.22 -1.87
N LEU A 121 -21.94 6.49 -2.19
CA LEU A 121 -21.94 5.48 -3.25
C LEU A 121 -22.93 4.33 -2.95
N PHE A 122 -22.93 3.76 -1.74
CA PHE A 122 -23.83 2.67 -1.36
C PHE A 122 -25.29 3.12 -1.29
N GLU A 123 -25.54 4.36 -0.87
CA GLU A 123 -26.87 4.95 -0.83
C GLU A 123 -27.34 5.46 -2.21
N LYS A 124 -26.54 5.27 -3.27
CA LYS A 124 -26.82 5.72 -4.65
C LYS A 124 -27.11 7.21 -4.75
N ARG A 125 -26.48 8.01 -3.87
CA ARG A 125 -26.57 9.46 -3.90
C ARG A 125 -25.81 10.01 -5.12
N PRO A 126 -26.25 11.15 -5.67
CA PRO A 126 -25.54 11.79 -6.76
C PRO A 126 -24.11 12.11 -6.33
N PRO A 127 -23.12 11.98 -7.22
CA PRO A 127 -21.74 12.21 -6.84
C PRO A 127 -21.53 13.67 -6.44
N ASN A 128 -21.01 13.91 -5.24
CA ASN A 128 -20.72 15.25 -4.78
C ASN A 128 -19.62 15.85 -5.69
N PRO A 129 -19.87 17.01 -6.33
CA PRO A 129 -18.92 17.62 -7.25
C PRO A 129 -17.59 18.02 -6.57
N THR A 130 -17.57 18.09 -5.24
CA THR A 130 -16.35 18.38 -4.46
C THR A 130 -15.41 17.18 -4.35
N TRP A 131 -15.84 15.95 -4.67
CA TRP A 131 -14.98 14.78 -4.55
C TRP A 131 -13.92 14.74 -5.64
N GLN A 132 -12.68 15.00 -5.24
CA GLN A 132 -11.54 14.83 -6.12
C GLN A 132 -10.99 13.41 -5.98
N MET A 133 -11.01 12.62 -7.05
CA MET A 133 -10.50 11.23 -7.06
C MET A 133 -9.04 11.14 -6.56
N ARG A 134 -8.23 12.18 -6.83
CA ARG A 134 -6.87 12.28 -6.31
C ARG A 134 -6.83 12.44 -4.79
N GLU A 135 -7.75 13.18 -4.18
CA GLU A 135 -7.81 13.33 -2.73
C GLU A 135 -8.23 12.01 -2.07
N LEU A 136 -9.25 11.33 -2.62
CA LEU A 136 -9.66 9.99 -2.18
C LEU A 136 -8.52 8.97 -2.30
N TYR A 137 -7.73 9.06 -3.39
CA TYR A 137 -6.50 8.28 -3.53
C TYR A 137 -5.54 8.55 -2.37
N VAL A 138 -5.25 9.82 -2.07
CA VAL A 138 -4.29 10.21 -1.03
C VAL A 138 -4.76 9.78 0.36
N ASP A 139 -6.05 9.94 0.67
CA ASP A 139 -6.62 9.53 1.95
C ASP A 139 -6.56 8.01 2.12
N ALA A 140 -7.03 7.24 1.12
CA ALA A 140 -6.92 5.79 1.12
C ALA A 140 -5.45 5.33 1.24
N ARG A 141 -4.53 6.00 0.55
CA ARG A 141 -3.10 5.69 0.56
C ARG A 141 -2.45 5.94 1.92
N ARG A 142 -2.82 7.03 2.61
CA ARG A 142 -2.32 7.38 3.96
C ARG A 142 -2.77 6.35 4.99
N ARG A 143 -3.99 5.84 4.85
CA ARG A 143 -4.60 4.84 5.74
C ARG A 143 -4.13 3.41 5.48
N GLY A 144 -3.30 3.19 4.46
CA GLY A 144 -2.84 1.86 4.07
C GLY A 144 -3.92 1.04 3.33
N TYR A 145 -4.99 1.67 2.85
CA TYR A 145 -6.03 1.03 2.05
C TYR A 145 -5.58 0.91 0.59
N PHE A 146 -4.57 0.05 0.36
CA PHE A 146 -3.89 -0.08 -0.93
C PHE A 146 -4.81 -0.54 -2.06
N SER A 147 -5.80 -1.40 -1.77
CA SER A 147 -6.79 -1.81 -2.77
C SER A 147 -7.69 -0.65 -3.20
N LEU A 148 -8.18 0.16 -2.25
CA LEU A 148 -9.02 1.33 -2.55
C LEU A 148 -8.22 2.42 -3.28
N SER A 149 -7.02 2.74 -2.81
CA SER A 149 -6.15 3.68 -3.53
C SER A 149 -5.83 3.20 -4.96
N HIS A 150 -5.59 1.90 -5.18
CA HIS A 150 -5.44 1.37 -6.54
C HIS A 150 -6.71 1.55 -7.39
N MET A 151 -7.89 1.35 -6.81
CA MET A 151 -9.16 1.62 -7.48
C MET A 151 -9.32 3.11 -7.85
N PHE A 152 -9.08 4.04 -6.91
CA PHE A 152 -9.16 5.47 -7.18
C PHE A 152 -8.15 5.92 -8.23
N PHE A 153 -6.94 5.35 -8.20
CA PHE A 153 -5.95 5.58 -9.24
C PHE A 153 -6.52 5.27 -10.63
N ARG A 154 -7.16 4.10 -10.82
CA ARG A 154 -7.73 3.71 -12.12
C ARG A 154 -8.84 4.65 -12.60
N LYS A 155 -9.52 5.34 -11.69
CA LYS A 155 -10.60 6.30 -11.99
C LYS A 155 -10.10 7.73 -12.20
N CYS A 156 -8.86 8.02 -11.85
CA CYS A 156 -8.27 9.34 -12.06
C CYS A 156 -8.04 9.65 -13.56
N PRO A 157 -8.23 10.91 -13.98
CA PRO A 157 -7.75 11.40 -15.27
C PRO A 157 -6.25 11.13 -15.49
N VAL A 158 -5.82 11.01 -16.76
CA VAL A 158 -4.44 10.62 -17.13
C VAL A 158 -3.38 11.52 -16.48
N ASN A 159 -3.59 12.84 -16.51
CA ASN A 159 -2.69 13.82 -15.89
C ASN A 159 -2.55 13.60 -14.37
N GLN A 160 -3.65 13.32 -13.66
CA GLN A 160 -3.62 13.01 -12.24
C GLN A 160 -2.95 11.67 -11.95
N ARG A 161 -3.16 10.65 -12.78
CA ARG A 161 -2.48 9.36 -12.67
C ARG A 161 -0.95 9.50 -12.83
N ALA A 162 -0.49 10.33 -13.76
CA ALA A 162 0.93 10.63 -13.91
C ALA A 162 1.49 11.28 -12.63
N VAL A 163 0.79 12.28 -12.08
CA VAL A 163 1.19 12.94 -10.82
C VAL A 163 1.24 11.96 -9.65
N ILE A 164 0.27 11.05 -9.54
CA ILE A 164 0.24 10.00 -8.51
C ILE A 164 1.46 9.07 -8.64
N LEU A 165 1.75 8.57 -9.85
CA LEU A 165 2.91 7.71 -10.09
C LEU A 165 4.23 8.36 -9.67
N LEU A 166 4.42 9.62 -10.06
CA LEU A 166 5.61 10.38 -9.69
C LEU A 166 5.68 10.66 -8.19
N SER A 167 4.53 10.88 -7.54
CA SER A 167 4.46 11.07 -6.09
C SER A 167 4.83 9.79 -5.32
N GLU A 168 4.34 8.63 -5.75
CA GLU A 168 4.71 7.32 -5.16
C GLU A 168 6.18 7.00 -5.37
N LEU A 169 6.72 7.24 -6.58
CA LEU A 169 8.14 7.09 -6.84
C LEU A 169 8.97 8.03 -5.96
N LYS A 170 8.57 9.31 -5.87
CA LYS A 170 9.24 10.28 -5.02
C LYS A 170 9.24 9.83 -3.56
N TYR A 171 8.12 9.35 -3.07
CA TYR A 171 8.01 8.82 -1.71
C TYR A 171 8.98 7.65 -1.48
N LEU A 172 9.01 6.67 -2.38
CA LEU A 172 9.89 5.50 -2.29
C LEU A 172 11.39 5.85 -2.31
N VAL A 173 11.76 6.84 -3.11
CA VAL A 173 13.16 7.20 -3.34
C VAL A 173 13.66 8.21 -2.29
N ALA A 174 12.83 9.18 -1.90
CA ALA A 174 13.21 10.26 -0.98
C ALA A 174 13.09 9.84 0.49
N ALA A 175 12.03 9.13 0.86
CA ALA A 175 11.70 8.91 2.26
C ALA A 175 12.71 7.96 2.95
N LYS A 176 12.86 8.16 4.25
CA LYS A 176 13.58 7.24 5.14
C LYS A 176 12.60 6.17 5.63
N LEU A 177 12.31 5.21 4.76
CA LEU A 177 11.39 4.11 5.07
C LEU A 177 12.16 2.97 5.75
N THR A 178 11.53 2.34 6.75
CA THR A 178 11.95 1.01 7.19
C THR A 178 11.88 0.03 6.01
N ARG A 179 12.65 -1.06 6.06
CA ARG A 179 12.64 -2.09 5.01
C ARG A 179 11.24 -2.64 4.75
N GLU A 180 10.45 -2.88 5.80
CA GLU A 180 9.08 -3.40 5.68
C GLU A 180 8.16 -2.43 4.94
N HIS A 181 8.13 -1.17 5.38
CA HIS A 181 7.34 -0.12 4.72
C HIS A 181 7.78 0.08 3.25
N TRP A 182 9.08 0.00 2.97
CA TRP A 182 9.61 0.11 1.60
C TRP A 182 9.09 -1.02 0.70
N VAL A 183 9.05 -2.27 1.20
CA VAL A 183 8.50 -3.42 0.46
C VAL A 183 7.01 -3.25 0.17
N ILE A 184 6.23 -2.78 1.16
CA ILE A 184 4.80 -2.51 0.98
C ILE A 184 4.58 -1.44 -0.10
N CYS A 185 5.33 -0.33 -0.02
CA CYS A 185 5.22 0.75 -0.99
C CYS A 185 5.67 0.33 -2.40
N CYS A 186 6.71 -0.51 -2.51
CA CYS A 186 7.13 -1.10 -3.79
C CYS A 186 6.03 -1.98 -4.38
N ARG A 187 5.42 -2.85 -3.56
CA ARG A 187 4.30 -3.70 -4.00
C ARG A 187 3.13 -2.86 -4.50
N HIS A 188 2.80 -1.79 -3.79
CA HIS A 188 1.76 -0.85 -4.21
C HIS A 188 2.08 -0.17 -5.54
N LEU A 189 3.27 0.44 -5.67
CA LEU A 189 3.69 1.08 -6.91
C LEU A 189 3.70 0.09 -8.09
N SER A 190 4.20 -1.13 -7.88
CA SER A 190 4.17 -2.17 -8.90
C SER A 190 2.75 -2.52 -9.34
N ARG A 191 1.81 -2.63 -8.39
CA ARG A 191 0.39 -2.88 -8.69
C ARG A 191 -0.23 -1.75 -9.51
N ILE A 192 0.07 -0.49 -9.17
CA ILE A 192 -0.36 0.68 -9.94
C ILE A 192 0.25 0.64 -11.35
N LEU A 193 1.56 0.40 -11.47
CA LEU A 193 2.26 0.33 -12.76
C LEU A 193 1.73 -0.78 -13.67
N LYS A 194 1.40 -1.95 -13.12
CA LYS A 194 0.75 -3.03 -13.90
C LYS A 194 -0.59 -2.61 -14.51
N SER A 195 -1.29 -1.66 -13.89
CA SER A 195 -2.56 -1.10 -14.39
C SER A 195 -2.40 0.18 -15.22
N LYS A 196 -1.17 0.66 -15.42
CA LYS A 196 -0.88 1.84 -16.23
C LYS A 196 -1.13 1.51 -17.71
N ASN A 197 -2.00 2.29 -18.34
CA ASN A 197 -2.38 2.16 -19.75
C ASN A 197 -2.23 3.49 -20.52
N PHE A 198 -1.30 4.34 -20.09
CA PHE A 198 -1.02 5.64 -20.69
C PHE A 198 0.48 5.89 -20.71
N THR A 199 0.95 6.79 -21.56
CA THR A 199 2.33 7.28 -21.58
C THR A 199 2.40 8.60 -20.82
N MET A 200 3.43 8.77 -19.98
CA MET A 200 3.66 10.04 -19.30
C MET A 200 4.39 11.02 -20.22
N ASP A 201 3.79 12.19 -20.42
CA ASP A 201 4.48 13.33 -21.01
C ASP A 201 4.98 14.25 -19.89
N PHE A 202 6.31 14.32 -19.72
CA PHE A 202 6.94 15.19 -18.73
C PHE A 202 6.79 16.67 -19.07
N ALA A 203 6.51 17.04 -20.33
CA ALA A 203 6.26 18.43 -20.72
C ALA A 203 4.97 18.98 -20.11
N LEU A 204 3.99 18.13 -19.83
CA LEU A 204 2.72 18.51 -19.19
C LEU A 204 2.82 18.67 -17.67
N LEU A 205 3.97 18.35 -17.07
CA LEU A 205 4.20 18.60 -15.65
C LEU A 205 4.48 20.09 -15.43
N LYS A 206 3.51 20.79 -14.85
CA LYS A 206 3.68 22.19 -14.42
C LYS A 206 4.84 22.35 -13.43
N ASN A 207 5.35 23.58 -13.31
CA ASN A 207 6.27 24.04 -12.25
C ASN A 207 7.61 23.27 -12.17
N ASN A 208 8.34 23.17 -13.29
CA ASN A 208 9.67 22.54 -13.34
C ASN A 208 9.67 21.07 -12.85
N GLY A 209 8.53 20.37 -12.95
CA GLY A 209 8.38 19.02 -12.40
C GLY A 209 9.41 18.03 -12.94
N LYS A 210 9.82 18.20 -14.20
CA LYS A 210 10.91 17.43 -14.82
C LYS A 210 12.24 17.64 -14.09
N ASP A 211 12.64 18.88 -13.82
CA ASP A 211 13.93 19.18 -13.18
C ASP A 211 13.95 18.79 -11.70
N VAL A 212 12.82 18.97 -11.00
CA VAL A 212 12.65 18.48 -9.63
C VAL A 212 12.83 16.96 -9.57
N LEU A 213 12.24 16.22 -10.52
CA LEU A 213 12.40 14.77 -10.61
C LEU A 213 13.86 14.37 -10.91
N LYS A 214 14.53 15.07 -11.85
CA LYS A 214 15.94 14.83 -12.15
C LYS A 214 16.82 15.00 -10.91
N ASN A 215 16.66 16.12 -10.20
CA ASN A 215 17.46 16.43 -9.01
C ASN A 215 17.19 15.43 -7.89
N LEU A 216 15.93 15.01 -7.72
CA LEU A 216 15.57 13.97 -6.76
C LEU A 216 16.27 12.64 -7.06
N ILE A 217 16.24 12.20 -8.32
CA ILE A 217 16.87 10.95 -8.75
C ILE A 217 18.38 11.03 -8.60
N ARG A 218 19.01 12.13 -9.02
CA ARG A 218 20.46 12.34 -8.84
C ARG A 218 20.85 12.21 -7.36
N ALA A 219 20.16 12.91 -6.48
CA ALA A 219 20.42 12.89 -5.04
C ALA A 219 20.21 11.51 -4.39
N ASN A 220 19.38 10.65 -5.00
CA ASN A 220 18.99 9.36 -4.43
C ASN A 220 19.21 8.19 -5.40
N PHE A 221 20.20 8.31 -6.30
CA PHE A 221 20.37 7.38 -7.42
C PHE A 221 20.60 5.93 -6.96
N SER A 222 21.34 5.75 -5.85
CA SER A 222 21.59 4.43 -5.26
C SER A 222 20.30 3.75 -4.78
N LYS A 223 19.37 4.50 -4.17
CA LYS A 223 18.05 3.99 -3.77
C LYS A 223 17.20 3.66 -4.99
N TYR A 224 17.17 4.56 -5.98
CA TYR A 224 16.45 4.33 -7.23
C TYR A 224 16.94 3.05 -7.93
N ARG A 225 18.27 2.87 -8.04
CA ARG A 225 18.88 1.68 -8.65
C ARG A 225 18.53 0.37 -7.93
N ARG A 226 18.24 0.44 -6.62
CA ARG A 226 17.81 -0.72 -5.81
C ARG A 226 16.32 -1.04 -5.95
N LEU A 227 15.53 -0.19 -6.62
CA LEU A 227 14.11 -0.49 -6.86
C LEU A 227 13.97 -1.78 -7.69
N PRO A 228 13.01 -2.64 -7.37
CA PRO A 228 12.65 -3.78 -8.20
C PRO A 228 12.28 -3.33 -9.62
N LYS A 229 12.50 -4.16 -10.63
CA LYS A 229 12.25 -3.80 -12.04
C LYS A 229 10.78 -3.40 -12.26
N GLU A 230 9.87 -4.11 -11.62
CA GLU A 230 8.43 -3.90 -11.64
C GLU A 230 7.97 -2.61 -10.93
N CYS A 231 8.88 -1.91 -10.22
CA CYS A 231 8.62 -0.61 -9.59
C CYS A 231 9.22 0.56 -10.39
N ARG A 232 10.00 0.28 -11.43
CA ARG A 232 10.66 1.32 -12.23
C ARG A 232 9.71 1.82 -13.30
N ILE A 233 9.50 3.13 -13.32
CA ILE A 233 8.64 3.75 -14.31
C ILE A 233 9.40 3.87 -15.63
N PRO A 234 8.94 3.28 -16.75
CA PRO A 234 9.68 3.25 -18.00
C PRO A 234 10.09 4.63 -18.52
N GLU A 235 9.21 5.61 -18.42
CA GLU A 235 9.50 6.98 -18.88
C GLU A 235 10.57 7.65 -18.01
N VAL A 236 10.64 7.32 -16.72
CA VAL A 236 11.69 7.82 -15.83
C VAL A 236 13.04 7.16 -16.15
N GLU A 237 13.04 5.86 -16.48
CA GLU A 237 14.24 5.16 -16.94
C GLU A 237 14.77 5.76 -18.26
N ALA A 238 13.86 6.09 -19.20
CA ALA A 238 14.23 6.76 -20.44
C ALA A 238 14.85 8.14 -20.17
N LEU A 239 14.26 8.93 -19.26
CA LEU A 239 14.80 10.24 -18.84
C LEU A 239 16.19 10.13 -18.22
N ILE A 240 16.43 9.12 -17.36
CA ILE A 240 17.74 8.88 -16.73
C ILE A 240 18.81 8.62 -17.78
N LYS A 241 18.47 7.81 -18.81
CA LYS A 241 19.38 7.45 -19.90
C LYS A 241 19.68 8.66 -20.79
N SER A 242 18.67 9.41 -21.22
CA SER A 242 18.86 10.56 -22.12
C SER A 242 19.68 11.69 -21.49
N GLU A 243 19.61 11.83 -20.17
CA GLU A 243 20.24 12.92 -19.42
C GLU A 243 21.54 12.48 -18.72
N ASN A 244 22.03 11.26 -18.99
CA ASN A 244 23.24 10.68 -18.39
C ASN A 244 23.29 10.78 -16.85
N LEU A 245 22.14 10.65 -16.17
CA LEU A 245 22.06 10.86 -14.71
C LEU A 245 22.84 9.80 -13.92
N GLY A 246 23.13 8.65 -14.52
CA GLY A 246 23.88 7.56 -13.89
C GLY A 246 25.41 7.67 -13.98
N SER A 247 25.94 8.61 -14.76
CA SER A 247 27.38 8.75 -15.03
C SER A 247 28.09 9.68 -14.05
N ILE A 248 27.35 10.32 -13.14
CA ILE A 248 27.93 11.18 -12.12
C ILE A 248 28.61 10.26 -11.08
N LYS A 249 29.93 10.13 -11.21
CA LYS A 249 30.78 9.61 -10.12
C LYS A 249 30.42 10.44 -8.89
N PHE A 250 29.82 9.80 -7.88
CA PHE A 250 29.66 10.40 -6.57
C PHE A 250 31.06 10.75 -6.07
N LEU A 251 31.47 12.00 -6.26
CA LEU A 251 32.50 12.62 -5.46
C LEU A 251 31.97 12.46 -4.03
N ARG A 252 32.54 11.51 -3.29
CA ARG A 252 32.32 11.40 -1.85
C ARG A 252 32.69 12.76 -1.27
N CYS A 253 31.70 13.60 -0.98
CA CYS A 253 31.91 14.77 -0.15
C CYS A 253 32.47 14.25 1.18
N GLN A 254 33.75 14.52 1.39
CA GLN A 254 34.37 14.44 2.70
C GLN A 254 33.54 15.34 3.63
N HIS A 255 32.99 14.75 4.68
CA HIS A 255 32.32 15.49 5.73
C HIS A 255 33.35 16.41 6.40
N ASN A 256 33.27 17.72 6.14
CA ASN A 256 33.70 18.71 7.12
C ASN A 256 32.47 19.10 7.95
N PRO A 257 32.46 18.84 9.27
CA PRO A 257 31.40 19.31 10.14
C PRO A 257 31.61 20.82 10.33
N VAL A 258 30.75 21.63 9.73
CA VAL A 258 30.62 23.03 10.13
C VAL A 258 29.56 23.05 11.23
N SER A 259 30.01 23.29 12.46
CA SER A 259 29.16 23.72 13.56
C SER A 259 28.40 24.97 13.15
N LEU A 260 27.07 24.93 13.24
CA LEU A 260 26.24 26.12 13.23
C LEU A 260 25.69 26.30 14.64
N THR A 261 26.32 27.21 15.37
CA THR A 261 25.77 27.92 16.51
C THR A 261 24.74 28.91 15.98
N ILE A 262 23.47 28.76 16.36
CA ILE A 262 22.55 29.84 16.76
C ILE A 262 21.73 29.28 17.92
#